data_AF-A0A956LZ50-F1
#
_entry.id   AF-A0A956LZ50-F1
#
_cell.length_a   1.000
_cell.length_b   1.000
_cell.length_c   1.000
_cell.angle_alpha   90.00
_cell.angle_beta   90.00
_cell.angle_gamma   90.00
#
_symmetry.space_group_name_H-M   'P 1'
#
loop_
_entity.id
_entity.type
_entity.pdbx_description
1 polymer ?
#
loop_
_entity_poly.entity_id
_entity_poly.type
_entity_poly.pdbx_seq_one_letter_code
_entity_poly.pdbx_strand_id
1 'polypeptide(L)'
;MRPASSPPRLLVANRGEIACRIIRGARDEGWHTIAVYSEVDRTAPHVMMADEAHGVGAAPSPESYLNATRILDVAARTGATHVHPGYGFFSENAEFAQAVVEAGLCWIGPPPHAVRSMGDKVAARTAAEKAGVPLIPGSPPLGKPDEAIETAARIGYPVLIKAAFGGGGKGMRLCHTPEE
;
A
#
# COMPACT_ATOMS: atom_id res chain seq x y z
N MET A 1 37.69 8.63 6.37
CA MET A 1 37.04 7.30 6.40
C MET A 1 35.68 7.50 7.08
N ARG A 2 34.55 7.42 6.35
CA ARG A 2 33.24 7.49 7.03
C ARG A 2 33.16 6.26 7.96
N PRO A 3 32.73 6.41 9.23
CA PRO A 3 32.47 5.23 10.05
C PRO A 3 31.51 4.33 9.28
N ALA A 4 31.78 3.02 9.26
CA ALA A 4 30.87 2.06 8.65
C ALA A 4 29.50 2.26 9.31
N SER A 5 28.54 2.78 8.55
CA SER A 5 27.18 2.97 9.04
C SER A 5 26.65 1.61 9.50
N SER A 6 26.01 1.57 10.66
CA SER A 6 25.31 0.39 11.16
C SER A 6 24.48 -0.24 10.04
N PRO A 7 24.44 -1.58 9.93
CA PRO A 7 23.65 -2.23 8.88
C PRO A 7 22.19 -1.79 8.98
N PRO A 8 21.48 -1.62 7.86
CA PRO A 8 20.08 -1.21 7.87
C PRO A 8 19.22 -2.11 8.75
N ARG A 9 18.31 -1.46 9.49
CA ARG A 9 17.26 -2.10 10.30
C ARG A 9 15.93 -1.88 9.59
N LEU A 10 15.34 -2.95 9.09
CA LEU A 10 14.14 -2.92 8.26
C LEU A 10 12.91 -3.40 9.04
N LEU A 11 11.95 -2.50 9.23
CA LEU A 11 10.61 -2.86 9.68
C LEU A 11 9.73 -3.24 8.49
N VAL A 12 9.11 -4.42 8.59
CA VAL A 12 8.14 -4.87 7.59
C VAL A 12 6.73 -4.60 8.12
N ALA A 13 6.08 -3.56 7.60
CA ALA A 13 4.73 -3.14 7.97
C ALA A 13 3.67 -4.00 7.27
N ASN A 14 3.79 -5.32 7.36
CA ASN A 14 2.90 -6.30 6.74
C ASN A 14 2.96 -7.65 7.48
N ARG A 15 2.23 -8.66 6.99
CA ARG A 15 2.14 -10.01 7.58
C ARG A 15 2.18 -11.10 6.52
N GLY A 16 2.30 -12.35 6.98
CA GLY A 16 2.11 -13.52 6.12
C GLY A 16 3.21 -13.67 5.07
N GLU A 17 2.85 -14.13 3.87
CA GLU A 17 3.83 -14.51 2.85
C GLU A 17 4.70 -13.34 2.39
N ILE A 18 4.09 -12.16 2.18
CA ILE A 18 4.83 -10.99 1.68
C ILE A 18 5.85 -10.50 2.71
N ALA A 19 5.49 -10.57 4.00
CA ALA A 19 6.44 -10.28 5.05
C ALA A 19 7.61 -11.28 5.05
N CYS A 20 7.33 -12.58 4.90
CA CYS A 20 8.38 -13.60 4.76
C CYS A 20 9.27 -13.36 3.53
N ARG A 21 8.70 -12.91 2.40
CA ARG A 21 9.45 -12.63 1.18
C ARG A 21 10.38 -11.44 1.35
N ILE A 22 9.92 -10.38 2.01
CA ILE A 22 10.70 -9.18 2.30
C ILE A 22 11.83 -9.50 3.29
N ILE A 23 11.50 -10.21 4.38
CA ILE A 23 12.48 -10.63 5.40
C ILE A 23 13.60 -11.45 4.75
N ARG A 24 13.26 -12.42 3.88
CA ARG A 24 14.28 -13.19 3.15
C ARG A 24 15.21 -12.31 2.33
N GLY A 25 14.67 -11.42 1.50
CA GLY A 25 15.50 -10.53 0.68
C GLY A 25 16.37 -9.59 1.51
N ALA A 26 15.86 -9.07 2.62
CA ALA A 26 16.63 -8.22 3.52
C ALA A 26 17.76 -8.99 4.21
N ARG A 27 17.52 -10.24 4.62
CA ARG A 27 18.55 -11.11 5.22
C ARG A 27 19.64 -11.50 4.24
N ASP A 28 19.30 -11.73 2.96
CA ASP A 28 20.28 -11.99 1.90
C ASP A 28 21.25 -10.81 1.73
N GLU A 29 20.79 -9.58 1.97
CA GLU A 29 21.58 -8.34 1.96
C GLU A 29 22.25 -8.02 3.32
N GLY A 30 22.11 -8.88 4.33
CA GLY A 30 22.68 -8.68 5.66
C GLY A 30 21.98 -7.60 6.50
N TRP A 31 20.75 -7.24 6.17
CA TRP A 31 19.96 -6.28 6.93
C TRP A 31 19.30 -6.95 8.12
N HIS A 32 19.19 -6.21 9.23
CA HIS A 32 18.45 -6.66 10.40
C HIS A 32 16.95 -6.45 10.19
N THR A 33 16.14 -7.46 10.48
CA THR A 33 14.71 -7.50 10.13
C THR A 33 13.80 -7.48 11.34
N ILE A 34 12.75 -6.66 11.25
CA ILE A 34 11.81 -6.36 12.33
C ILE A 34 10.40 -6.67 11.81
N ALA A 35 9.75 -7.68 12.38
CA ALA A 35 8.37 -8.01 12.07
C ALA A 35 7.40 -7.30 13.02
N VAL A 36 6.22 -6.93 12.51
CA VAL A 36 5.06 -6.59 13.34
C VAL A 36 4.00 -7.68 13.26
N TYR A 37 3.22 -7.85 14.31
CA TYR A 37 2.13 -8.83 14.33
C TYR A 37 0.93 -8.38 15.17
N SER A 38 -0.27 -8.84 14.80
CA SER A 38 -1.44 -8.81 15.69
C SER A 38 -1.41 -10.02 16.63
N GLU A 39 -2.13 -9.96 17.76
CA GLU A 39 -2.16 -11.03 18.77
C GLU A 39 -2.40 -12.44 18.20
N VAL A 40 -3.28 -12.56 17.20
CA VAL A 40 -3.61 -13.83 16.55
C VAL A 40 -2.52 -14.34 15.59
N ASP A 41 -1.65 -13.44 15.13
CA ASP A 41 -0.52 -13.75 14.25
C ASP A 41 0.80 -13.96 15.00
N ARG A 42 0.79 -13.98 16.34
CA ARG A 42 2.00 -14.10 17.18
C ARG A 42 2.87 -15.31 16.85
N THR A 43 2.29 -16.39 16.33
CA THR A 43 3.03 -17.61 15.93
C THR A 43 3.13 -17.78 14.41
N ALA A 44 2.85 -16.71 13.64
CA ALA A 44 2.90 -16.77 12.19
C ALA A 44 4.35 -16.91 11.67
N PRO A 45 4.55 -17.50 10.47
CA PRO A 45 5.89 -17.73 9.93
C PRO A 45 6.76 -16.48 9.82
N HIS A 46 6.19 -15.32 9.48
CA HIS A 46 6.98 -14.08 9.35
C HIS A 46 7.51 -13.58 10.69
N VAL A 47 6.80 -13.85 11.79
CA VAL A 47 7.21 -13.51 13.16
C VAL A 47 8.42 -14.34 13.57
N MET A 48 8.41 -15.64 13.25
CA MET A 48 9.51 -16.55 13.57
C MET A 48 10.74 -16.37 12.66
N MET A 49 10.57 -15.72 11.51
CA MET A 49 11.62 -15.55 10.49
C MET A 49 12.44 -14.27 10.68
N ALA A 50 11.83 -13.22 11.24
CA ALA A 50 12.50 -11.96 11.53
C ALA A 50 13.50 -12.08 12.69
N ASP A 51 14.46 -11.16 12.76
CA ASP A 51 15.45 -11.13 13.83
C ASP A 51 14.83 -10.63 15.16
N GLU A 52 13.85 -9.73 15.07
CA GLU A 52 13.01 -9.30 16.17
C GLU A 52 11.55 -9.12 15.71
N ALA A 53 10.60 -9.25 16.63
CA ALA A 53 9.18 -9.10 16.31
C ALA A 53 8.39 -8.45 17.44
N HIS A 54 7.46 -7.57 17.08
CA HIS A 54 6.70 -6.76 18.04
C HIS A 54 5.21 -6.78 17.78
N GLY A 55 4.42 -6.96 18.85
CA GLY A 55 2.97 -6.89 18.79
C GLY A 55 2.49 -5.46 18.55
N VAL A 56 1.58 -5.27 17.59
CA VAL A 56 0.97 -3.97 17.25
C VAL A 56 -0.53 -3.92 17.52
N GLY A 57 -1.12 -4.96 18.11
CA GLY A 57 -2.50 -4.90 18.59
C GLY A 57 -3.32 -6.17 18.45
N ALA A 58 -4.63 -6.02 18.67
CA ALA A 58 -5.62 -7.09 18.57
C ALA A 58 -5.83 -7.56 17.11
N ALA A 59 -6.60 -8.63 16.95
CA ALA A 59 -6.83 -9.28 15.65
C ALA A 59 -7.36 -8.35 14.53
N PRO A 60 -8.30 -7.41 14.79
CA PRO A 60 -8.81 -6.54 13.74
C PRO A 60 -7.70 -5.68 13.13
N SER A 61 -7.62 -5.62 11.80
CA SER A 61 -6.58 -4.83 11.12
C SER A 61 -6.56 -3.34 11.50
N PRO A 62 -7.71 -2.64 11.66
CA PRO A 62 -7.73 -1.26 12.18
C PRO A 62 -7.08 -1.08 13.55
N GLU A 63 -7.09 -2.12 14.38
CA GLU A 63 -6.50 -2.12 15.71
C GLU A 63 -5.04 -2.62 15.73
N SER A 64 -4.50 -3.04 14.57
CA SER A 64 -3.16 -3.61 14.42
C SER A 64 -2.44 -3.10 13.17
N TYR A 65 -2.52 -3.81 12.05
CA TYR A 65 -1.77 -3.54 10.81
C TYR A 65 -2.14 -2.22 10.11
N LEU A 66 -3.29 -1.64 10.43
CA LEU A 66 -3.75 -0.33 9.96
C LEU A 66 -3.69 0.73 11.07
N ASN A 67 -2.83 0.54 12.07
CA ASN A 67 -2.57 1.52 13.12
C ASN A 67 -1.17 2.13 12.94
N ALA A 68 -1.11 3.28 12.26
CA ALA A 68 0.14 3.98 11.95
C ALA A 68 0.94 4.32 13.21
N THR A 69 0.27 4.81 14.25
CA THR A 69 0.90 5.19 15.53
C THR A 69 1.65 4.01 16.15
N ARG A 70 1.02 2.82 16.22
CA ARG A 70 1.65 1.64 16.81
C ARG A 70 2.83 1.13 15.99
N ILE A 71 2.73 1.17 14.66
CA ILE A 71 3.83 0.74 13.79
C ILE A 71 5.03 1.69 13.90
N LEU A 72 4.79 3.01 13.90
CA LEU A 72 5.86 4.01 14.05
C LEU A 72 6.48 4.00 15.45
N ASP A 73 5.70 3.70 16.49
CA ASP A 73 6.19 3.49 17.86
C ASP A 73 7.12 2.26 17.94
N VAL A 74 6.78 1.15 17.26
CA VAL A 74 7.71 0.02 17.10
C VAL A 74 8.97 0.46 16.36
N ALA A 75 8.84 1.16 15.23
CA ALA A 75 9.99 1.64 14.45
C ALA A 75 10.95 2.49 15.30
N ALA A 76 10.41 3.41 16.11
CA ALA A 76 11.20 4.27 16.99
C ALA A 76 11.93 3.49 18.08
N ARG A 77 11.23 2.60 18.80
CA ARG A 77 11.83 1.82 19.91
C ARG A 77 12.88 0.81 19.46
N THR A 78 12.73 0.29 18.24
CA THR A 78 13.63 -0.70 17.65
C THR A 78 14.80 -0.09 16.91
N GLY A 79 14.83 1.25 16.75
CA GLY A 79 15.83 1.91 15.92
C GLY A 79 15.75 1.48 14.46
N ALA A 80 14.55 1.16 13.96
CA ALA A 80 14.35 0.92 12.55
C ALA A 80 14.86 2.13 11.75
N THR A 81 15.38 1.85 10.56
CA THR A 81 15.89 2.88 9.62
C THR A 81 15.09 2.87 8.32
N HIS A 82 14.41 1.76 8.03
CA HIS A 82 13.63 1.55 6.83
C HIS A 82 12.28 0.92 7.18
N VAL A 83 11.25 1.25 6.40
CA VAL A 83 9.93 0.62 6.48
C VAL A 83 9.54 0.12 5.10
N HIS A 84 9.25 -1.18 4.98
CA HIS A 84 8.68 -1.76 3.77
C HIS A 84 7.23 -2.16 4.00
N PRO A 85 6.27 -1.66 3.20
CA PRO A 85 4.85 -1.89 3.47
C PRO A 85 4.28 -3.15 2.82
N GLY A 86 5.06 -3.94 2.07
CA GLY A 86 4.54 -5.03 1.24
C GLY A 86 3.45 -4.57 0.26
N TYR A 87 2.34 -5.30 0.20
CA TYR A 87 1.13 -4.95 -0.54
C TYR A 87 -0.11 -5.00 0.37
N GLY A 88 -1.20 -4.34 -0.02
CA GLY A 88 -2.34 -4.14 0.88
C GLY A 88 -1.98 -3.28 2.09
N PHE A 89 -2.82 -3.26 3.13
CA PHE A 89 -2.65 -2.43 4.33
C PHE A 89 -2.26 -0.97 3.99
N PHE A 90 -1.07 -0.52 4.40
CA PHE A 90 -0.58 0.82 4.17
C PHE A 90 0.30 1.00 2.91
N SER A 91 0.47 -0.03 2.08
CA SER A 91 1.33 0.05 0.87
C SER A 91 0.95 1.14 -0.12
N GLU A 92 -0.33 1.49 -0.20
CA GLU A 92 -0.88 2.54 -1.07
C GLU A 92 -1.40 3.74 -0.26
N ASN A 93 -1.03 3.85 1.02
CA ASN A 93 -1.48 4.92 1.89
C ASN A 93 -0.44 6.06 1.94
N ALA A 94 -0.75 7.16 1.26
CA ALA A 94 0.16 8.30 1.15
C ALA A 94 0.44 8.97 2.49
N GLU A 95 -0.54 9.02 3.39
CA GLU A 95 -0.40 9.59 4.73
C GLU A 95 0.59 8.77 5.58
N PHE A 96 0.54 7.45 5.51
CA PHE A 96 1.48 6.58 6.21
C PHE A 96 2.89 6.68 5.62
N ALA A 97 3.02 6.69 4.28
CA ALA A 97 4.30 6.90 3.62
C ALA A 97 4.93 8.24 4.04
N GLN A 98 4.12 9.30 4.12
CA GLN A 98 4.54 10.62 4.59
C GLN A 98 5.00 10.57 6.06
N ALA A 99 4.21 9.95 6.94
CA ALA A 99 4.55 9.82 8.35
C ALA A 99 5.84 9.03 8.60
N VAL A 100 6.12 8.00 7.79
CA VAL A 100 7.40 7.26 7.82
C VAL A 100 8.57 8.19 7.50
N VAL A 101 8.47 8.97 6.41
CA VAL A 101 9.53 9.90 6.00
C VAL A 101 9.72 11.01 7.05
N GLU A 102 8.64 11.56 7.60
CA GLU A 102 8.67 12.58 8.66
C GLU A 102 9.28 12.06 9.96
N ALA A 103 9.14 10.76 10.25
CA ALA A 103 9.82 10.09 11.35
C ALA A 103 11.33 9.86 11.10
N GLY A 104 11.86 10.31 9.96
CA GLY A 104 13.27 10.14 9.58
C GLY A 104 13.62 8.74 9.07
N LEU A 105 12.61 7.93 8.77
CA LEU A 105 12.77 6.57 8.26
C LEU A 105 12.77 6.57 6.73
N CYS A 106 13.50 5.65 6.12
CA CYS A 106 13.42 5.41 4.69
C CYS A 106 12.16 4.62 4.35
N TRP A 107 11.27 5.23 3.57
CA TRP A 107 10.13 4.55 2.97
C TRP A 107 10.57 3.72 1.76
N ILE A 108 10.40 2.38 1.83
CA ILE A 108 10.67 1.49 0.70
C ILE A 108 9.42 1.42 -0.18
N GLY A 109 9.32 2.39 -1.08
CA GLY A 109 8.24 2.53 -2.06
C GLY A 109 8.40 3.83 -2.86
N PRO A 110 7.43 4.17 -3.72
CA PRO A 110 7.42 5.46 -4.38
C PRO A 110 7.23 6.59 -3.35
N PRO A 111 7.69 7.82 -3.64
CA PRO A 111 7.58 8.93 -2.69
C PRO A 111 6.10 9.25 -2.36
N PRO A 112 5.78 9.81 -1.18
CA PRO A 112 4.40 10.01 -0.74
C PRO A 112 3.50 10.77 -1.72
N HIS A 113 4.04 11.77 -2.41
CA HIS A 113 3.30 12.51 -3.44
C HIS A 113 2.91 11.61 -4.63
N ALA A 114 3.80 10.68 -5.04
CA ALA A 114 3.50 9.74 -6.11
C ALA A 114 2.48 8.69 -5.67
N VAL A 115 2.55 8.20 -4.42
CA VAL A 115 1.50 7.34 -3.84
C VAL A 115 0.14 8.02 -3.92
N ARG A 116 0.06 9.30 -3.51
CA ARG A 116 -1.17 10.09 -3.56
C ARG A 116 -1.70 10.27 -4.97
N SER A 117 -0.86 10.66 -5.91
CA SER A 117 -1.26 10.90 -7.31
C SER A 117 -1.68 9.63 -8.04
N MET A 118 -1.05 8.49 -7.72
CA MET A 118 -1.31 7.22 -8.41
C MET A 118 -2.41 6.37 -7.74
N GLY A 119 -2.73 6.62 -6.46
CA GLY A 119 -3.82 5.94 -5.75
C GLY A 119 -5.22 6.40 -6.16
N ASP A 120 -5.36 7.60 -6.70
CA ASP A 120 -6.59 8.08 -7.34
C ASP A 120 -6.55 7.74 -8.83
N LYS A 121 -7.44 6.86 -9.29
CA LYS A 121 -7.53 6.45 -10.69
C LYS A 121 -7.77 7.62 -11.65
N VAL A 122 -8.45 8.67 -11.21
CA VAL A 122 -8.74 9.87 -12.01
C VAL A 122 -7.48 10.71 -12.17
N ALA A 123 -6.77 10.95 -11.06
CA ALA A 123 -5.49 11.65 -11.08
C ALA A 123 -4.43 10.86 -11.87
N ALA A 124 -4.37 9.54 -11.69
CA ALA A 124 -3.49 8.65 -12.43
C ALA A 124 -3.79 8.66 -13.93
N ARG A 125 -5.08 8.64 -14.31
CA ARG A 125 -5.51 8.77 -15.70
C ARG A 125 -5.04 10.09 -16.30
N THR A 126 -5.26 11.19 -15.59
CA THR A 126 -4.85 12.54 -16.01
C THR A 126 -3.32 12.63 -16.17
N ALA A 127 -2.56 12.02 -15.25
CA ALA A 127 -1.11 11.98 -15.33
C ALA A 127 -0.62 11.17 -16.55
N ALA A 128 -1.24 10.02 -16.82
CA ALA A 128 -0.92 9.19 -17.96
C ALA A 128 -1.24 9.87 -19.31
N GLU A 129 -2.38 10.58 -19.39
CA GLU A 129 -2.75 11.42 -20.54
C GLU A 129 -1.70 12.50 -20.80
N LYS A 130 -1.28 13.23 -19.75
CA LYS A 130 -0.22 14.26 -19.85
C LYS A 130 1.13 13.68 -20.27
N ALA A 131 1.40 12.43 -19.90
CA ALA A 131 2.61 11.71 -20.29
C ALA A 131 2.54 11.09 -21.70
N GLY A 132 1.42 11.26 -22.43
CA GLY A 132 1.23 10.71 -23.77
C GLY A 132 1.02 9.19 -23.78
N VAL A 133 0.64 8.58 -22.65
CA VAL A 133 0.37 7.14 -22.57
C VAL A 133 -1.01 6.86 -23.19
N PRO A 134 -1.13 5.89 -24.12
CA PRO A 134 -2.43 5.51 -24.67
C PRO A 134 -3.37 4.98 -23.59
N LEU A 135 -4.60 5.53 -23.52
CA LEU A 135 -5.59 5.16 -22.51
C LEU A 135 -6.81 4.50 -23.13
N ILE A 136 -7.39 3.56 -22.38
CA ILE A 136 -8.71 3.01 -22.70
C ILE A 136 -9.75 4.14 -22.60
N PRO A 137 -10.69 4.26 -23.56
CA PRO A 137 -11.79 5.22 -23.47
C PRO A 137 -12.53 5.12 -22.13
N GLY A 138 -12.84 6.25 -21.53
CA GLY A 138 -13.46 6.32 -20.21
C GLY A 138 -14.08 7.69 -19.96
N SER A 139 -14.52 7.90 -18.72
CA SER A 139 -15.14 9.15 -18.29
C SER A 139 -14.28 9.88 -17.25
N PRO A 140 -14.48 11.19 -17.08
CA PRO A 140 -14.22 11.87 -15.81
C PRO A 140 -15.04 11.24 -14.66
N PRO A 141 -14.82 11.65 -13.39
CA PRO A 141 -15.68 11.26 -12.28
C PRO A 141 -17.15 11.55 -12.60
N LEU A 142 -18.01 10.56 -12.40
CA LEU A 142 -19.45 10.66 -12.64
C LEU A 142 -20.16 10.86 -11.30
N GLY A 143 -21.05 11.83 -11.23
CA GLY A 143 -21.79 12.16 -10.01
C GLY A 143 -23.16 11.48 -9.92
N LYS A 144 -23.73 11.10 -11.08
CA LYS A 144 -25.10 10.58 -11.19
C LYS A 144 -25.17 9.35 -12.12
N PRO A 145 -26.13 8.42 -11.88
CA PRO A 145 -26.34 7.27 -12.75
C PRO A 145 -26.62 7.63 -14.22
N ASP A 146 -27.43 8.65 -14.49
CA ASP A 146 -27.79 9.04 -15.86
C ASP A 146 -26.56 9.44 -16.70
N GLU A 147 -25.62 10.19 -16.11
CA GLU A 147 -24.35 10.56 -16.75
C GLU A 147 -23.50 9.32 -17.10
N ALA A 148 -23.59 8.28 -16.27
CA ALA A 148 -22.90 7.01 -16.49
C ALA A 148 -23.51 6.24 -17.67
N ILE A 149 -24.85 6.20 -17.77
CA ILE A 149 -25.56 5.54 -18.86
C ILE A 149 -25.26 6.24 -20.20
N GLU A 150 -25.34 7.58 -20.24
CA GLU A 150 -25.02 8.35 -21.44
C GLU A 150 -23.57 8.12 -21.89
N THR A 151 -22.63 8.11 -20.94
CA THR A 151 -21.21 7.85 -21.24
C THR A 151 -20.98 6.41 -21.71
N ALA A 152 -21.66 5.44 -21.10
CA ALA A 152 -21.58 4.05 -21.51
C ALA A 152 -22.12 3.84 -22.94
N ALA A 153 -23.24 4.48 -23.28
CA ALA A 153 -23.79 4.46 -24.64
C ALA A 153 -22.83 5.07 -25.67
N ARG A 154 -22.12 6.15 -25.32
CA ARG A 154 -21.11 6.78 -26.18
C ARG A 154 -19.86 5.92 -26.37
N ILE A 155 -19.41 5.22 -25.33
CA ILE A 155 -18.22 4.35 -25.38
C ILE A 155 -18.54 3.02 -26.08
N GLY A 156 -19.75 2.51 -25.89
CA GLY A 156 -20.19 1.19 -26.34
C GLY A 156 -20.09 0.14 -25.23
N TYR A 157 -21.15 -0.66 -25.10
CA TYR A 157 -21.20 -1.79 -24.16
C TYR A 157 -20.42 -3.01 -24.69
N PRO A 158 -19.89 -3.88 -23.82
CA PRO A 158 -19.96 -3.80 -22.35
C PRO A 158 -18.98 -2.77 -21.76
N VAL A 159 -19.37 -2.18 -20.63
CA VAL A 159 -18.55 -1.22 -19.88
C VAL A 159 -18.21 -1.75 -18.49
N LEU A 160 -17.11 -1.24 -17.93
CA LEU A 160 -16.66 -1.61 -16.58
C LEU A 160 -16.69 -0.39 -15.67
N ILE A 161 -17.67 -0.34 -14.77
CA ILE A 161 -17.77 0.68 -13.73
C ILE A 161 -16.69 0.41 -12.69
N LYS A 162 -15.93 1.44 -12.29
CA LYS A 162 -14.84 1.33 -11.31
C LYS A 162 -14.91 2.45 -10.29
N ALA A 163 -14.84 2.12 -9.01
CA ALA A 163 -14.64 3.08 -7.94
C ALA A 163 -13.26 3.75 -8.06
N ALA A 164 -13.22 5.07 -7.83
CA ALA A 164 -12.02 5.89 -7.93
C ALA A 164 -10.89 5.39 -7.01
N PHE A 165 -11.24 5.00 -5.77
CA PHE A 165 -10.31 4.51 -4.75
C PHE A 165 -10.36 2.98 -4.54
N GLY A 166 -10.91 2.23 -5.51
CA GLY A 166 -10.99 0.77 -5.40
C GLY A 166 -9.66 0.08 -5.71
N GLY A 167 -9.16 -0.76 -4.80
CA GLY A 167 -7.97 -1.60 -4.97
C GLY A 167 -8.28 -3.10 -4.94
N GLY A 168 -7.40 -3.94 -5.50
CA GLY A 168 -7.47 -5.39 -5.39
C GLY A 168 -8.75 -6.03 -5.95
N GLY A 169 -9.33 -5.46 -7.01
CA GLY A 169 -10.56 -5.96 -7.63
C GLY A 169 -11.87 -5.47 -7.01
N LYS A 170 -11.82 -4.71 -5.91
CA LYS A 170 -13.01 -4.20 -5.21
C LYS A 170 -13.57 -2.94 -5.87
N GLY A 171 -14.89 -2.81 -5.85
CA GLY A 171 -15.59 -1.66 -6.42
C GLY A 171 -15.55 -1.62 -7.94
N MET A 172 -15.61 -2.79 -8.60
CA MET A 172 -15.76 -2.88 -10.04
C MET A 172 -17.00 -3.68 -10.41
N ARG A 173 -17.72 -3.27 -11.44
CA ARG A 173 -18.91 -3.97 -11.95
C ARG A 173 -18.93 -3.91 -13.47
N LEU A 174 -19.00 -5.08 -14.10
CA LEU A 174 -19.20 -5.21 -15.54
C LEU A 174 -20.69 -5.03 -15.82
N CYS A 175 -21.01 -4.15 -16.77
CA CYS A 175 -22.37 -3.88 -17.21
C CYS A 175 -22.44 -4.11 -18.73
N HIS A 176 -23.34 -4.98 -19.15
CA HIS A 176 -23.61 -5.31 -20.54
C HIS A 176 -24.74 -4.47 -21.14
N THR A 177 -25.63 -3.93 -20.30
CA THR A 177 -26.78 -3.14 -20.73
C THR A 177 -26.97 -1.88 -19.85
N PRO A 178 -27.82 -0.93 -20.25
CA PRO A 178 -28.16 0.25 -19.44
C PRO A 178 -28.83 -0.06 -18.09
N GLU A 179 -29.54 -1.18 -17.99
CA GLU A 179 -30.26 -1.60 -16.78
C GLU A 179 -29.33 -2.22 -15.70
N GLU A 180 -28.15 -2.71 -16.10
CA GLU A 180 -27.17 -3.38 -15.25
C GLU A 180 -26.22 -2.44 -14.49
#